data_AF-A0A944NTC2-F1
#
_entry.id   AF-A0A944NTC2-F1
#
_cell.length_a   1.000
_cell.length_b   1.000
_cell.length_c   1.000
_cell.angle_alpha   90.00
_cell.angle_beta   90.00
_cell.angle_gamma   90.00
#
_symmetry.space_group_name_H-M   'P 1'
#
loop_
_entity.id
_entity.type
_entity.pdbx_description
1 polymer ?
#
loop_
_entity_poly.entity_id
_entity_poly.type
_entity_poly.pdbx_seq_one_letter_code
_entity_poly.pdbx_strand_id
1 'polypeptide(L)'
;MNKETPEKNRNGPHEGRELELMLTGEKPLALFYDTIPECGVIPEQAFAPYVKSGKVVSSERIFQSPQESVPSVRVVFYARLEEAWRMDDALKIMEKALFQHGRPNDDDDAQLGRLLGYSEEDIRQFLAS
;
A
#
# COMPACT_ATOMS: atom_id res chain seq x y z
N MET A 1 25.07 -14.87 -23.59
CA MET A 1 25.45 -14.42 -22.24
C MET A 1 24.80 -13.07 -22.04
N ASN A 2 23.51 -13.08 -21.67
CA ASN A 2 22.77 -11.84 -21.45
C ASN A 2 23.09 -11.36 -20.05
N LYS A 3 23.68 -10.18 -19.96
CA LYS A 3 23.93 -9.51 -18.70
C LYS A 3 22.57 -9.12 -18.14
N GLU A 4 22.16 -9.79 -17.07
CA GLU A 4 21.05 -9.36 -16.24
C GLU A 4 21.35 -7.94 -15.78
N THR A 5 20.53 -6.99 -16.22
CA THR A 5 20.53 -5.63 -15.71
C THR A 5 20.20 -5.72 -14.22
N PRO A 6 21.01 -5.15 -13.31
CA PRO A 6 20.66 -5.14 -11.89
C PRO A 6 19.37 -4.34 -11.75
N GLU A 7 18.31 -4.99 -11.25
CA GLU A 7 17.06 -4.32 -10.94
C GLU A 7 17.38 -3.18 -9.95
N LYS A 8 17.16 -1.95 -10.43
CA LYS A 8 17.25 -0.72 -9.65
C LYS A 8 16.54 -0.89 -8.31
N ASN A 9 17.24 -0.55 -7.22
CA ASN A 9 16.69 -0.40 -5.87
C ASN A 9 15.25 0.14 -5.90
N ARG A 10 14.30 -0.72 -5.53
CA ARG A 10 12.98 -0.34 -5.01
C ARG A 10 13.22 0.12 -3.57
N ASN A 11 12.85 1.34 -3.23
CA ASN A 11 13.52 2.18 -2.23
C ASN A 11 13.09 1.92 -0.77
N GLY A 12 12.21 0.94 -0.49
CA GLY A 12 11.84 0.55 0.89
C GLY A 12 11.93 -0.96 1.13
N PRO A 13 12.08 -1.43 2.38
CA PRO A 13 12.29 -2.85 2.71
C PRO A 13 11.14 -3.78 2.28
N HIS A 14 9.96 -3.22 2.02
CA HIS A 14 8.78 -3.96 1.60
C HIS A 14 8.51 -3.92 0.09
N GLU A 15 9.09 -2.98 -0.64
CA GLU A 15 8.65 -2.63 -1.99
C GLU A 15 8.95 -3.77 -2.98
N GLY A 16 7.90 -4.29 -3.63
CA GLY A 16 7.98 -5.42 -4.55
C GLY A 16 8.11 -6.80 -3.88
N ARG A 17 8.12 -6.84 -2.55
CA ARG A 17 8.16 -8.07 -1.72
C ARG A 17 6.89 -8.23 -0.90
N GLU A 18 5.86 -7.41 -1.12
CA GLU A 18 4.71 -7.32 -0.24
C GLU A 18 3.99 -8.66 -0.09
N LEU A 19 3.76 -9.37 -1.21
CA LEU A 19 3.12 -10.68 -1.17
C LEU A 19 3.98 -11.71 -0.43
N GLU A 20 5.28 -11.76 -0.70
CA GLU A 20 6.23 -12.66 -0.02
C GLU A 20 6.18 -12.43 1.50
N LEU A 21 6.36 -11.18 1.92
CA LEU A 21 6.38 -10.79 3.33
C LEU A 21 5.03 -10.99 4.03
N MET A 22 3.92 -10.82 3.31
CA MET A 22 2.60 -11.14 3.85
C MET A 22 2.42 -12.64 4.10
N LEU A 23 2.94 -13.48 3.21
CA LEU A 23 2.86 -14.93 3.34
C LEU A 23 3.81 -15.48 4.42
N THR A 24 4.91 -14.79 4.73
CA THR A 24 5.79 -15.12 5.88
C THR A 24 5.31 -14.50 7.19
N GLY A 25 4.32 -13.60 7.15
CA GLY A 25 3.73 -12.95 8.31
C GLY A 25 4.45 -11.68 8.77
N GLU A 26 5.50 -11.27 8.05
CA GLU A 26 6.31 -10.07 8.35
C GLU A 26 5.60 -8.78 7.94
N LYS A 27 4.75 -8.82 6.90
CA LYS A 27 3.93 -7.69 6.47
C LYS A 27 2.46 -7.96 6.78
N PRO A 28 1.82 -7.22 7.71
CA PRO A 28 0.43 -7.46 8.07
C PRO A 28 -0.58 -6.89 7.07
N LEU A 29 -0.23 -5.78 6.40
CA LEU A 29 -1.07 -5.06 5.45
C LEU A 29 -0.22 -4.55 4.27
N ALA A 30 -0.68 -4.81 3.05
CA ALA A 30 -0.20 -4.15 1.84
C ALA A 30 -1.23 -3.13 1.37
N LEU A 31 -0.73 -2.00 0.90
CA LEU A 31 -1.49 -0.88 0.36
C LEU A 31 -0.88 -0.55 -1.01
N PHE A 32 -1.72 -0.53 -2.03
CA PHE A 32 -1.40 -0.10 -3.38
C PHE A 32 -2.38 0.99 -3.80
N TYR A 33 -1.94 1.91 -4.63
CA TYR A 33 -2.83 2.90 -5.24
C TYR A 33 -2.38 3.25 -6.66
N ASP A 34 -3.34 3.59 -7.50
CA ASP A 34 -3.12 4.12 -8.85
C ASP A 34 -4.18 5.17 -9.21
N THR A 35 -3.92 5.92 -10.28
CA THR A 35 -4.80 6.98 -10.78
C THR A 35 -5.60 6.46 -11.96
N ILE A 36 -6.91 6.50 -11.91
CA ILE A 36 -7.77 6.09 -13.03
C ILE A 36 -7.74 7.17 -14.13
N PRO A 37 -7.50 6.82 -15.41
CA PRO A 37 -7.56 5.47 -16.00
C PRO A 37 -6.21 4.71 -16.09
N GLU A 38 -5.11 5.23 -15.56
CA GLU A 38 -3.83 4.51 -15.51
C GLU A 38 -3.91 3.32 -14.53
N CYS A 39 -4.00 2.11 -15.10
CA CYS A 39 -3.95 0.85 -14.35
C CYS A 39 -2.63 0.15 -14.65
N GLY A 40 -1.84 -0.17 -13.62
CA GLY A 40 -0.61 -0.95 -13.85
C GLY A 40 0.29 -1.20 -12.65
N VAL A 41 0.02 -0.56 -11.51
CA VAL A 41 0.90 -0.69 -10.32
C VAL A 41 0.37 -1.75 -9.34
N ILE A 42 -0.91 -2.12 -9.42
CA ILE A 42 -1.54 -3.04 -8.46
C ILE A 42 -1.34 -4.50 -8.93
N PRO A 43 -0.65 -5.36 -8.15
CA PRO A 43 -0.28 -6.72 -8.55
C PRO A 43 -1.42 -7.75 -8.37
N GLU A 44 -2.62 -7.45 -8.87
CA GLU A 44 -3.83 -8.25 -8.62
C GLU A 44 -3.68 -9.73 -9.00
N GLN A 45 -3.01 -10.00 -10.13
CA GLN A 45 -2.78 -11.37 -10.61
C GLN A 45 -1.94 -12.20 -9.63
N ALA A 46 -0.97 -11.58 -8.95
CA ALA A 46 -0.14 -12.25 -7.96
C ALA A 46 -0.94 -12.57 -6.68
N PHE A 47 -1.84 -11.69 -6.27
CA PHE A 47 -2.65 -11.86 -5.06
C PHE A 47 -3.89 -12.75 -5.28
N ALA A 48 -4.43 -12.84 -6.50
CA ALA A 48 -5.68 -13.51 -6.81
C ALA A 48 -5.79 -14.97 -6.27
N PRO A 49 -4.76 -15.83 -6.36
CA PRO A 49 -4.84 -17.19 -5.80
C PRO A 49 -5.01 -17.21 -4.27
N TYR A 50 -4.40 -16.25 -3.58
CA TYR A 50 -4.42 -16.15 -2.11
C TYR A 50 -5.73 -15.54 -1.61
N VAL A 51 -6.30 -14.60 -2.36
CA VAL A 51 -7.65 -14.08 -2.11
C VAL A 51 -8.68 -15.18 -2.32
N LYS A 52 -8.61 -15.91 -3.44
CA LYS A 52 -9.53 -17.01 -3.75
C LYS A 52 -9.50 -18.13 -2.70
N SER A 53 -8.34 -18.39 -2.11
CA SER A 53 -8.18 -19.41 -1.06
C SER A 53 -8.52 -18.91 0.34
N GLY A 54 -8.80 -17.62 0.52
CA GLY A 54 -9.08 -17.01 1.82
C GLY A 54 -7.86 -16.81 2.72
N LYS A 55 -6.65 -17.05 2.21
CA LYS A 55 -5.39 -16.79 2.94
C LYS A 55 -5.14 -15.30 3.11
N VAL A 56 -5.61 -14.50 2.16
CA VAL A 56 -5.55 -13.05 2.15
C VAL A 56 -6.95 -12.54 1.87
N VAL A 57 -7.32 -11.41 2.46
CA VAL A 57 -8.52 -10.65 2.12
C VAL A 57 -8.11 -9.38 1.40
N SER A 58 -8.97 -8.89 0.51
CA SER A 58 -8.76 -7.66 -0.24
C SER A 58 -9.88 -6.66 -0.01
N SER A 59 -9.56 -5.37 0.01
CA SER A 59 -10.52 -4.28 0.05
C SER A 59 -10.13 -3.21 -0.98
N GLU A 60 -11.10 -2.65 -1.67
CA GLU A 60 -10.90 -1.62 -2.68
C GLU A 60 -11.72 -0.37 -2.35
N ARG A 61 -11.14 0.80 -2.60
CA ARG A 61 -11.86 2.08 -2.59
C ARG A 61 -11.44 2.93 -3.79
N ILE A 62 -12.42 3.55 -4.44
CA ILE A 62 -12.18 4.58 -5.45
C ILE A 62 -12.56 5.92 -4.85
N PHE A 63 -11.59 6.82 -4.80
CA PHE A 63 -11.75 8.20 -4.42
C PHE A 63 -11.94 9.04 -5.68
N GLN A 64 -13.19 9.43 -5.91
CA GLN A 64 -13.54 10.25 -7.06
C GLN A 64 -12.99 11.66 -6.89
N SER A 65 -12.31 12.14 -7.94
CA SER A 65 -11.93 13.54 -7.99
C SER A 65 -13.18 14.43 -8.15
N PRO A 66 -13.29 15.53 -7.39
CA PRO A 66 -14.38 16.50 -7.57
C PRO A 66 -14.22 17.35 -8.85
N GLN A 67 -13.06 17.28 -9.52
CA GLN A 67 -12.75 18.04 -10.73
C GLN A 67 -12.42 17.07 -11.87
N GLU A 68 -13.07 17.22 -13.03
CA GLU A 68 -12.86 16.35 -14.20
C GLU A 68 -11.41 16.32 -14.70
N SER A 69 -10.65 17.39 -14.49
CA SER A 69 -9.24 17.48 -14.90
C SER A 69 -8.26 16.79 -13.95
N VAL A 70 -8.72 16.31 -12.80
CA VAL A 70 -7.89 15.60 -11.81
C VAL A 70 -8.31 14.13 -11.81
N PRO A 71 -7.38 13.18 -11.97
CA PRO A 71 -7.72 11.77 -12.01
C PRO A 71 -8.27 11.28 -10.66
N SER A 72 -9.18 10.32 -10.71
CA SER A 72 -9.64 9.63 -9.50
C SER A 72 -8.56 8.67 -9.01
N VAL A 73 -8.49 8.43 -7.70
CA VAL A 73 -7.49 7.52 -7.12
C VAL A 73 -8.16 6.23 -6.69
N ARG A 74 -7.64 5.09 -7.16
CA ARG A 74 -8.04 3.77 -6.68
C ARG A 74 -7.01 3.32 -5.64
N VAL A 75 -7.52 2.80 -4.53
CA VAL A 75 -6.74 2.27 -3.42
C VAL A 75 -7.15 0.82 -3.21
N VAL A 76 -6.17 -0.08 -3.14
CA VAL A 76 -6.38 -1.51 -2.92
C VAL A 76 -5.52 -1.96 -1.74
N PHE A 77 -6.17 -2.64 -0.79
CA PHE A 77 -5.54 -3.26 0.36
C PHE A 77 -5.53 -4.77 0.23
N TYR A 78 -4.49 -5.40 0.76
CA TYR A 78 -4.43 -6.83 1.02
C TYR A 78 -3.96 -7.06 2.46
N ALA A 79 -4.63 -7.93 3.21
CA ALA A 79 -4.20 -8.33 4.55
C ALA A 79 -4.45 -9.82 4.77
N ARG A 80 -3.76 -10.42 5.73
CA ARG A 80 -4.22 -11.69 6.31
C ARG A 80 -5.55 -11.46 7.04
N LEU A 81 -6.38 -12.48 7.15
CA LEU A 81 -7.74 -12.34 7.71
C LEU A 81 -7.71 -11.74 9.13
N GLU A 82 -6.77 -12.17 9.95
CA GLU A 82 -6.55 -11.72 11.32
C GLU A 82 -5.96 -10.30 11.44
N GLU A 83 -5.39 -9.76 10.36
CA GLU A 83 -4.83 -8.41 10.28
C GLU A 83 -5.77 -7.43 9.56
N ALA A 84 -6.92 -7.90 9.06
CA ALA A 84 -7.85 -7.11 8.25
C ALA A 84 -8.37 -5.85 8.96
N TRP A 85 -8.38 -5.85 10.29
CA TRP A 85 -8.76 -4.69 11.11
C TRP A 85 -7.94 -3.43 10.82
N ARG A 86 -6.72 -3.58 10.27
CA ARG A 86 -5.84 -2.45 9.90
C ARG A 86 -6.35 -1.66 8.70
N MET A 87 -7.14 -2.29 7.83
CA MET A 87 -7.61 -1.70 6.58
C MET A 87 -8.46 -0.45 6.83
N ASP A 88 -9.34 -0.49 7.83
CA ASP A 88 -10.25 0.63 8.11
C ASP A 88 -9.51 1.88 8.58
N ASP A 89 -8.49 1.72 9.43
CA ASP A 89 -7.69 2.85 9.90
C ASP A 89 -6.74 3.36 8.82
N ALA A 90 -6.15 2.47 8.02
CA ALA A 90 -5.34 2.86 6.87
C ALA A 90 -6.17 3.63 5.82
N LEU A 91 -7.41 3.19 5.58
CA LEU A 91 -8.33 3.87 4.66
C LEU A 91 -8.67 5.29 5.12
N LYS A 92 -8.91 5.51 6.42
CA LYS A 92 -9.16 6.86 6.98
C LYS A 92 -7.97 7.79 6.77
N ILE A 93 -6.74 7.28 6.95
CA ILE A 93 -5.52 8.06 6.70
C ILE A 93 -5.40 8.41 5.22
N MET A 94 -5.66 7.46 4.32
CA MET A 94 -5.65 7.70 2.88
C MET A 94 -6.71 8.72 2.45
N GLU A 95 -7.93 8.62 2.99
CA GLU A 95 -9.01 9.58 2.71
C GLU A 95 -8.63 10.98 3.17
N LYS A 96 -8.03 11.12 4.35
CA LYS A 96 -7.51 12.39 4.86
C LYS A 96 -6.44 12.96 3.94
N ALA A 97 -5.45 12.15 3.56
CA ALA A 97 -4.35 12.57 2.69
C ALA A 97 -4.84 13.06 1.32
N LEU A 98 -5.84 12.38 0.75
CA LEU A 98 -6.36 12.68 -0.59
C LEU A 98 -7.30 13.90 -0.63
N PHE A 99 -8.13 14.13 0.41
CA PHE A 99 -9.16 15.18 0.37
C PHE A 99 -8.90 16.39 1.25
N GLN A 100 -8.11 16.28 2.31
CA GLN A 100 -7.97 17.37 3.28
C GLN A 100 -6.84 18.35 2.95
N HIS A 101 -6.10 18.14 1.85
CA HIS A 101 -5.07 19.06 1.31
C HIS A 101 -4.25 19.80 2.39
N GLY A 102 -3.85 19.07 3.43
CA GLY A 102 -2.83 19.50 4.37
C GLY A 102 -1.45 19.11 3.86
N ARG A 103 -0.40 19.76 4.35
CA ARG A 103 0.96 19.23 4.22
C ARG A 103 0.99 17.78 4.74
N PRO A 104 1.90 16.94 4.21
CA PRO A 104 2.22 15.66 4.84
C PRO A 104 2.33 15.84 6.35
N ASN A 105 1.64 14.96 7.10
CA ASN A 105 1.62 14.98 8.54
C ASN A 105 2.38 13.76 9.03
N ASP A 106 3.55 14.00 9.61
CA ASP A 106 4.46 12.96 10.11
C ASP A 106 3.74 11.96 11.04
N ASP A 107 2.73 12.41 11.80
CA ASP A 107 1.94 11.52 12.67
C ASP A 107 1.08 10.53 11.87
N ASP A 108 0.45 10.99 10.79
CA ASP A 108 -0.36 10.13 9.92
C ASP A 108 0.55 9.16 9.14
N ASP A 109 1.71 9.63 8.68
CA ASP A 109 2.70 8.80 8.00
C ASP A 109 3.31 7.75 8.93
N ALA A 110 3.61 8.11 10.18
CA ALA A 110 4.05 7.17 11.21
C ALA A 110 2.97 6.12 11.51
N GLN A 111 1.73 6.55 11.69
CA GLN A 111 0.61 5.66 11.96
C GLN A 111 0.37 4.70 10.79
N LEU A 112 0.40 5.21 9.55
CA LEU A 112 0.27 4.39 8.35
C LEU A 112 1.44 3.40 8.26
N GLY A 113 2.67 3.82 8.52
CA GLY A 113 3.85 2.96 8.56
C GLY A 113 3.67 1.77 9.51
N ARG A 114 3.18 2.01 10.73
CA ARG A 114 2.88 0.96 11.72
C ARG A 114 1.78 0.01 11.24
N LEU A 115 0.71 0.53 10.64
CA LEU A 115 -0.36 -0.29 10.08
C LEU A 115 0.15 -1.19 8.94
N LEU A 116 1.10 -0.69 8.14
CA LEU A 116 1.74 -1.45 7.05
C LEU A 116 2.83 -2.41 7.53
N GLY A 117 3.17 -2.38 8.82
CA GLY A 117 4.16 -3.25 9.47
C GLY A 117 5.61 -2.79 9.33
N TYR A 118 5.87 -1.53 9.02
CA TYR A 118 7.24 -0.99 9.08
C TYR A 118 7.74 -0.94 10.52
N SER A 119 9.04 -1.15 10.71
CA SER A 119 9.66 -1.00 12.01
C SER A 119 9.72 0.49 12.41
N GLU A 120 9.81 0.78 13.71
CA GLU A 120 9.98 2.18 14.18
C GLU A 120 11.25 2.84 13.62
N GLU A 121 12.28 2.06 13.29
CA GLU A 121 13.49 2.57 12.68
C GLU A 121 13.27 2.94 11.22
N ASP A 122 12.61 2.08 10.43
CA ASP A 122 12.25 2.39 9.03
C ASP A 122 11.32 3.61 8.96
N ILE A 123 10.36 3.70 9.87
CA ILE A 123 9.45 4.85 9.98
C ILE A 123 10.25 6.11 10.29
N ARG A 124 11.16 6.07 11.27
CA ARG A 124 12.00 7.23 11.61
C ARG A 124 12.87 7.67 10.43
N GLN A 125 13.45 6.74 9.69
CA GLN A 125 14.26 7.05 8.51
C GLN A 125 13.44 7.71 7.41
N PHE A 126 12.22 7.21 7.17
CA PHE A 126 11.28 7.80 6.21
C PHE A 126 10.88 9.24 6.60
N LEU A 127 10.57 9.49 7.87
CA LEU A 127 10.19 10.83 8.34
C LEU A 127 11.35 11.84 8.37
N ALA A 128 12.59 11.36 8.32
CA ALA A 128 13.79 12.21 8.32
C ALA A 128 14.30 12.57 6.91
N SER A 129 13.71 12.02 5.85
CA SER A 129 14.09 12.26 4.44
C SER A 129 13.37 13.45 3.82
#